data_AF-X1PPW9-F1
#
_entry.id   AF-X1PPW9-F1
#
_cell.length_a   1.000
_cell.length_b   1.000
_cell.length_c   1.000
_cell.angle_alpha   90.00
_cell.angle_beta   90.00
_cell.angle_gamma   90.00
#
_symmetry.space_group_name_H-M   'P 1'
#
loop_
_entity.id
_entity.type
_entity.pdbx_description
1 polymer ?
#
loop_
_entity_poly.entity_id
_entity_poly.type
_entity_poly.pdbx_seq_one_letter_code
_entity_poly.pdbx_strand_id
1 'polypeptide(L)'
;AEAIDIPLLQKETTWDGYEQEFKDAVKSLIPDGVTGMVFGDIYLQEHKDWVERVCRELGIEAIEPLWGQDPERVLLEFIDAGFEATIVSAKSELFDNKWMGQKLDREFLSHLKDNNIDLCGENGEYHTFVTNGPMFQKKIKITKSQPITRDDHWFLDTLEYSL
;
A
#
# COMPACT_ATOMS: atom_id res chain seq x y z
N ALA A 1 1.21 2.63 -12.50
CA ALA A 1 2.31 3.05 -13.39
C ALA A 1 1.77 3.83 -14.58
N GLU A 2 1.13 3.17 -15.57
CA GLU A 2 0.56 3.87 -16.76
C GLU A 2 -0.38 5.02 -16.38
N ALA A 3 -1.29 4.81 -15.43
CA ALA A 3 -2.26 5.81 -15.01
C ALA A 3 -1.65 7.10 -14.43
N ILE A 4 -0.39 7.07 -13.97
CA ILE A 4 0.32 8.23 -13.37
C ILE A 4 1.55 8.64 -14.18
N ASP A 5 1.81 7.99 -15.32
CA ASP A 5 2.96 8.22 -16.20
C ASP A 5 4.32 8.14 -15.48
N ILE A 6 4.48 7.16 -14.59
CA ILE A 6 5.76 6.87 -13.89
C ILE A 6 6.25 5.48 -14.31
N PRO A 7 7.54 5.33 -14.69
CA PRO A 7 8.14 4.04 -15.00
C PRO A 7 7.99 3.03 -13.86
N LEU A 8 7.75 1.76 -14.21
CA LEU A 8 7.65 0.65 -13.26
C LEU A 8 8.83 -0.29 -13.47
N LEU A 9 9.65 -0.45 -12.44
CA LEU A 9 10.55 -1.59 -12.32
C LEU A 9 9.85 -2.66 -11.47
N GLN A 10 9.59 -3.81 -12.07
CA GLN A 10 9.02 -4.96 -11.36
C GLN A 10 10.05 -6.09 -11.31
N LYS A 11 10.19 -6.69 -10.13
CA LYS A 11 11.13 -7.77 -9.87
C LYS A 11 10.42 -8.88 -9.11
N GLU A 12 10.41 -10.08 -9.68
CA GLU A 12 9.91 -11.28 -8.99
C GLU A 12 10.93 -11.76 -7.97
N THR A 13 10.46 -12.26 -6.83
CA THR A 13 11.31 -12.73 -5.74
C THR A 13 10.61 -13.81 -4.90
N THR A 14 11.36 -14.45 -4.01
CA THR A 14 10.89 -15.43 -3.02
C THR A 14 11.26 -14.95 -1.62
N TRP A 15 10.70 -15.58 -0.58
CA TRP A 15 11.04 -15.22 0.81
C TRP A 15 12.54 -15.33 1.11
N ASP A 16 13.18 -16.42 0.66
CA ASP A 16 14.61 -16.64 0.90
C ASP A 16 15.52 -15.65 0.14
N GLY A 17 15.04 -15.09 -0.97
CA GLY A 17 15.78 -14.17 -1.84
C GLY A 17 15.38 -12.70 -1.72
N TYR A 18 14.36 -12.37 -0.91
CA TYR A 18 13.68 -11.08 -0.94
C TYR A 18 14.64 -9.89 -0.86
N GLU A 19 15.46 -9.84 0.20
CA GLU A 19 16.34 -8.70 0.44
C GLU A 19 17.42 -8.55 -0.65
N GLN A 20 17.96 -9.66 -1.14
CA GLN A 20 19.00 -9.63 -2.17
C GLN A 20 18.42 -9.14 -3.50
N GLU A 21 17.29 -9.68 -3.93
CA GLU A 21 16.61 -9.25 -5.17
C GLU A 21 16.12 -7.81 -5.07
N PHE A 22 15.64 -7.38 -3.89
CA PHE A 22 15.28 -5.99 -3.62
C PHE A 22 16.47 -5.06 -3.79
N LYS A 23 17.62 -5.39 -3.18
CA LYS A 23 18.86 -4.63 -3.33
C LYS A 23 19.30 -4.55 -4.79
N ASP A 24 19.23 -5.66 -5.52
CA ASP A 24 19.67 -5.69 -6.92
C ASP A 24 18.75 -4.88 -7.83
N ALA A 25 17.44 -4.88 -7.58
CA ALA A 25 16.50 -3.99 -8.26
C ALA A 25 16.85 -2.51 -8.01
N VAL A 26 17.07 -2.11 -6.76
CA VAL A 26 17.41 -0.72 -6.43
C VAL A 26 18.78 -0.33 -6.99
N LYS A 27 19.80 -1.20 -6.90
CA LYS A 27 21.12 -0.96 -7.50
C LYS A 27 21.04 -0.69 -9.00
N SER A 28 20.11 -1.35 -9.71
CA SER A 28 19.95 -1.13 -11.15
C SER A 28 19.50 0.29 -11.51
N LEU A 29 18.90 1.02 -10.56
CA LEU A 29 18.41 2.39 -10.74
C LEU A 29 19.42 3.48 -10.31
N ILE A 30 20.45 3.12 -9.53
CA ILE A 30 21.46 4.09 -9.06
C ILE A 30 22.20 4.78 -10.23
N PRO A 31 22.60 4.08 -11.32
CA PRO A 31 23.21 4.72 -12.48
C PRO A 31 22.32 5.78 -13.16
N ASP A 32 20.99 5.70 -12.99
CA ASP A 32 20.02 6.66 -13.51
C ASP A 32 19.86 7.90 -12.60
N GLY A 33 20.69 8.01 -11.55
CA GLY A 33 20.73 9.16 -10.65
C GLY A 33 19.83 9.03 -9.42
N VAL A 34 19.30 7.83 -9.12
CA VAL A 34 18.56 7.59 -7.88
C VAL A 34 19.49 7.72 -6.68
N THR A 35 19.12 8.62 -5.76
CA THR A 35 19.89 8.95 -4.54
C THR A 35 19.14 8.65 -3.25
N GLY A 36 17.85 8.34 -3.35
CA GLY A 36 17.01 8.01 -2.20
C GLY A 36 15.76 7.26 -2.61
N MET A 37 15.10 6.65 -1.62
CA MET A 37 13.88 5.87 -1.79
C MET A 37 12.86 6.30 -0.75
N VAL A 38 11.62 6.52 -1.20
CA VAL A 38 10.51 6.93 -0.35
C VAL A 38 9.71 5.70 0.09
N PHE A 39 9.47 5.56 1.39
CA PHE A 39 8.69 4.48 1.98
C PHE A 39 7.44 5.02 2.67
N GLY A 40 6.40 4.18 2.77
CA GLY A 40 5.10 4.53 3.31
C GLY A 40 4.87 4.17 4.78
N ASP A 41 5.92 3.70 5.48
CA ASP A 41 5.82 3.23 6.86
C ASP A 41 5.39 4.31 7.84
N ILE A 42 4.53 3.95 8.79
CA ILE A 42 4.03 4.89 9.81
C ILE A 42 4.66 4.62 11.18
N TYR A 43 4.68 3.35 11.65
CA TYR A 43 5.23 3.03 12.98
C TYR A 43 5.77 1.60 13.18
N LEU A 44 5.87 0.77 12.14
CA LEU A 44 6.46 -0.57 12.26
C LEU A 44 7.99 -0.52 12.36
N GLN A 45 8.52 -0.56 13.59
CA GLN A 45 9.95 -0.38 13.84
C GLN A 45 10.83 -1.43 13.13
N GLU A 46 10.40 -2.68 13.07
CA GLU A 46 11.15 -3.74 12.40
C GLU A 46 11.33 -3.46 10.91
N HIS A 47 10.30 -2.93 10.25
CA HIS A 47 10.38 -2.58 8.84
C HIS A 47 11.23 -1.32 8.62
N LYS A 48 11.11 -0.30 9.49
CA LYS A 48 12.00 0.87 9.48
C LYS A 48 13.47 0.49 9.57
N ASP A 49 13.83 -0.31 10.58
CA ASP A 49 15.21 -0.74 10.79
C ASP A 49 15.75 -1.50 9.56
N TRP A 50 14.88 -2.28 8.90
CA TRP A 50 15.20 -2.99 7.67
C TRP A 50 15.43 -2.02 6.50
N VAL A 51 14.50 -1.10 6.21
CA VAL A 51 14.63 -0.15 5.08
C VAL A 51 15.84 0.77 5.24
N GLU A 52 16.08 1.30 6.44
CA GLU A 52 17.22 2.18 6.72
C GLU A 52 18.55 1.45 6.55
N ARG A 53 18.62 0.20 7.02
CA ARG A 53 19.82 -0.64 6.84
C ARG A 53 20.06 -0.93 5.36
N VAL A 54 19.03 -1.34 4.62
CA VAL A 54 19.15 -1.66 3.19
C VAL A 54 19.59 -0.43 2.39
N CYS A 55 18.95 0.73 2.58
CA CYS A 55 19.35 1.97 1.92
C CYS A 55 20.78 2.38 2.25
N ARG A 56 21.19 2.27 3.52
CA ARG A 56 22.58 2.55 3.94
C ARG A 56 23.59 1.64 3.25
N GLU A 57 23.30 0.34 3.14
CA GLU A 57 24.18 -0.61 2.44
C GLU A 57 24.28 -0.33 0.92
N LEU A 58 23.25 0.28 0.34
CA LEU A 58 23.20 0.69 -1.06
C LEU A 58 23.79 2.09 -1.31
N GLY A 59 24.07 2.86 -0.26
CA GLY A 59 24.58 4.23 -0.36
C GLY A 59 23.53 5.25 -0.81
N ILE A 60 22.25 4.99 -0.54
CA ILE A 60 21.12 5.90 -0.83
C ILE A 60 20.39 6.29 0.46
N GLU A 61 19.60 7.36 0.40
CA GLU A 61 18.78 7.83 1.51
C GLU A 61 17.47 7.04 1.66
N ALA A 62 17.08 6.71 2.89
CA ALA A 62 15.72 6.26 3.21
C ALA A 62 14.89 7.48 3.62
N ILE A 63 13.79 7.73 2.91
CA ILE A 63 12.90 8.88 3.12
C ILE A 63 11.55 8.35 3.59
N GLU A 64 11.19 8.59 4.84
CA GLU A 64 9.98 8.06 5.47
C GLU A 64 9.07 9.21 5.96
N PRO A 65 8.32 9.87 5.05
CA PRO A 65 7.57 11.08 5.36
C PRO A 65 6.40 10.86 6.33
N LEU A 66 5.90 9.62 6.43
CA LEU A 66 4.79 9.26 7.30
C LEU A 66 5.23 8.76 8.67
N TRP A 67 6.53 8.55 8.89
CA TRP A 67 7.03 7.96 10.12
C TRP A 67 6.69 8.83 11.35
N GLY A 68 6.07 8.20 12.34
CA GLY A 68 5.66 8.84 13.59
C GLY A 68 4.49 9.83 13.45
N GLN A 69 3.82 9.88 12.28
CA GLN A 69 2.60 10.64 12.12
C GLN A 69 1.42 9.96 12.83
N ASP A 70 0.41 10.75 13.19
CA ASP A 70 -0.84 10.23 13.74
C ASP A 70 -1.63 9.46 12.65
N PRO A 71 -1.99 8.18 12.88
CA PRO A 71 -2.63 7.35 11.84
C PRO A 71 -3.97 7.89 11.36
N GLU A 72 -4.78 8.44 12.28
CA GLU A 72 -6.06 9.06 11.89
C GLU A 72 -5.83 10.26 10.97
N ARG A 73 -4.86 11.11 11.30
CA ARG A 73 -4.48 12.24 10.47
C ARG A 73 -3.99 11.81 9.10
N VAL A 74 -3.12 10.79 9.02
CA VAL A 74 -2.62 10.26 7.73
C VAL A 74 -3.78 9.81 6.85
N LEU A 75 -4.71 9.03 7.41
CA LEU A 75 -5.87 8.53 6.65
C LEU A 75 -6.81 9.67 6.22
N LEU A 76 -7.05 10.65 7.09
CA LEU A 76 -7.88 11.81 6.76
C LEU A 76 -7.23 12.69 5.68
N GLU A 77 -5.91 12.93 5.75
CA GLU A 77 -5.19 13.67 4.71
C GLU A 77 -5.24 12.95 3.36
N PHE A 78 -5.16 11.62 3.34
CA PHE A 78 -5.36 10.82 2.12
C PHE A 78 -6.75 11.04 1.50
N ILE A 79 -7.80 10.95 2.32
CA ILE A 79 -9.20 11.15 1.89
C ILE A 79 -9.41 12.59 1.40
N ASP A 80 -8.96 13.57 2.18
CA ASP A 80 -9.19 14.99 1.93
C ASP A 80 -8.36 15.51 0.75
N ALA A 81 -7.21 14.89 0.45
CA ALA A 81 -6.44 15.14 -0.77
C ALA A 81 -7.12 14.60 -2.04
N GLY A 82 -8.20 13.82 -1.91
CA GLY A 82 -8.98 13.30 -3.02
C GLY A 82 -8.43 12.00 -3.62
N PHE A 83 -7.59 11.26 -2.90
CA PHE A 83 -7.25 9.90 -3.29
C PHE A 83 -8.47 8.98 -3.14
N GLU A 84 -8.58 8.00 -4.05
CA GLU A 84 -9.60 6.96 -3.98
C GLU A 84 -8.90 5.60 -3.87
N ALA A 85 -9.12 4.92 -2.75
CA ALA A 85 -8.68 3.54 -2.55
C ALA A 85 -9.88 2.62 -2.34
N THR A 86 -9.75 1.38 -2.82
CA THR A 86 -10.73 0.31 -2.66
C THR A 86 -10.19 -0.72 -1.68
N ILE A 87 -10.99 -1.20 -0.74
CA ILE A 87 -10.61 -2.29 0.16
C ILE A 87 -10.58 -3.59 -0.66
N VAL A 88 -9.41 -4.23 -0.72
CA VAL A 88 -9.17 -5.43 -1.55
C VAL A 88 -8.76 -6.66 -0.76
N SER A 89 -8.38 -6.50 0.51
CA SER A 89 -8.17 -7.61 1.44
C SER A 89 -8.50 -7.18 2.86
N ALA A 90 -9.00 -8.09 3.67
CA ALA A 90 -9.24 -7.87 5.09
C ALA A 90 -9.29 -9.17 5.89
N LYS A 91 -8.80 -9.16 7.14
CA LYS A 91 -8.93 -10.29 8.07
C LYS A 91 -10.40 -10.61 8.30
N SER A 92 -10.81 -11.85 8.03
CA SER A 92 -12.22 -12.26 8.10
C SER A 92 -12.79 -12.29 9.52
N GLU A 93 -11.92 -12.39 10.54
CA GLU A 93 -12.29 -12.29 11.94
C GLU A 93 -12.60 -10.85 12.39
N LEU A 94 -12.05 -9.84 11.70
CA LEU A 94 -12.24 -8.43 12.02
C LEU A 94 -13.30 -7.76 11.13
N PHE A 95 -13.48 -8.27 9.90
CA PHE A 95 -14.30 -7.61 8.88
C PHE A 95 -15.32 -8.57 8.25
N ASP A 96 -16.53 -8.04 8.04
CA ASP A 96 -17.52 -8.64 7.14
C ASP A 96 -17.07 -8.53 5.66
N ASN A 97 -17.41 -9.54 4.86
CA ASN A 97 -17.19 -9.54 3.40
C ASN A 97 -17.79 -8.32 2.68
N LYS A 98 -18.81 -7.67 3.26
CA LYS A 98 -19.45 -6.47 2.67
C LYS A 98 -18.49 -5.32 2.40
N TRP A 99 -17.33 -5.30 3.08
CA TRP A 99 -16.30 -4.29 2.91
C TRP A 99 -15.45 -4.49 1.65
N MET A 100 -15.40 -5.70 1.09
CA MET A 100 -14.65 -5.95 -0.14
C MET A 100 -15.23 -5.13 -1.30
N GLY A 101 -14.38 -4.35 -1.97
CA GLY A 101 -14.81 -3.45 -3.04
C GLY A 101 -15.36 -2.11 -2.59
N GLN A 102 -15.51 -1.87 -1.29
CA GLN A 102 -15.89 -0.56 -0.75
C GLN A 102 -14.71 0.41 -0.80
N LYS A 103 -15.02 1.71 -0.66
CA LYS A 103 -13.99 2.74 -0.62
C LYS A 103 -13.38 2.87 0.77
N LEU A 104 -12.11 3.26 0.80
CA LEU A 104 -11.46 3.81 1.98
C LEU A 104 -11.94 5.25 2.17
N ASP A 105 -12.98 5.44 2.98
CA ASP A 105 -13.60 6.75 3.22
C ASP A 105 -13.88 6.98 4.72
N ARG A 106 -14.58 8.08 5.04
CA ARG A 106 -14.91 8.45 6.42
C ARG A 106 -15.87 7.47 7.10
N GLU A 107 -16.69 6.74 6.34
CA GLU A 107 -17.54 5.68 6.88
C GLU A 107 -16.68 4.49 7.30
N PHE A 108 -15.74 4.07 6.44
CA PHE A 108 -14.78 3.02 6.80
C PHE A 108 -13.91 3.41 7.99
N LEU A 109 -13.39 4.64 8.03
CA LEU A 109 -12.65 5.15 9.19
C LEU A 109 -13.47 5.07 10.48
N SER A 110 -14.74 5.48 10.44
CA SER A 110 -15.62 5.38 11.61
C SER A 110 -15.78 3.93 12.07
N HIS A 111 -15.95 3.00 11.12
CA HIS A 111 -16.01 1.58 11.41
C HIS A 111 -14.72 1.04 12.08
N LEU A 112 -13.54 1.44 11.60
CA LEU A 112 -12.26 1.04 12.21
C LEU A 112 -12.19 1.51 13.67
N LYS A 113 -12.54 2.77 13.93
CA LYS A 113 -12.54 3.36 15.28
C LYS A 113 -13.51 2.65 16.22
N ASP A 114 -14.75 2.42 15.76
CA ASP A 114 -15.79 1.78 16.56
C ASP A 114 -15.43 0.34 16.96
N ASN A 115 -14.58 -0.33 16.17
CA ASN A 115 -14.15 -1.71 16.41
C ASN A 115 -12.72 -1.81 16.94
N ASN A 116 -12.06 -0.69 17.26
CA ASN A 116 -10.67 -0.64 17.75
C ASN A 116 -9.70 -1.40 16.82
N ILE A 117 -9.90 -1.23 15.51
CA ILE A 117 -9.03 -1.78 14.46
C ILE A 117 -7.98 -0.71 14.11
N ASP A 118 -6.78 -1.15 13.79
CA ASP A 118 -5.71 -0.29 13.28
C ASP A 118 -6.19 0.56 12.10
N LEU A 119 -6.03 1.88 12.21
CA LEU A 119 -6.62 2.82 11.25
C LEU A 119 -5.95 2.79 9.88
N CYS A 120 -4.68 2.41 9.83
CA CYS A 120 -3.89 2.35 8.60
C CYS A 120 -3.61 0.91 8.14
N GLY A 121 -3.99 -0.08 8.95
CA GLY A 121 -3.83 -1.50 8.62
C GLY A 121 -2.39 -1.98 8.70
N GLU A 122 -1.54 -1.33 9.50
CA GLU A 122 -0.10 -1.62 9.58
C GLU A 122 0.18 -3.06 10.06
N ASN A 123 -0.73 -3.72 10.80
CA ASN A 123 -0.57 -5.12 11.21
C ASN A 123 -1.29 -6.12 10.28
N GLY A 124 -1.59 -5.69 9.04
CA GLY A 124 -2.22 -6.50 8.01
C GLY A 124 -3.70 -6.75 8.24
N GLU A 125 -4.39 -5.89 8.99
CA GLU A 125 -5.83 -6.00 9.22
C GLU A 125 -6.63 -5.87 7.92
N TYR A 126 -6.20 -4.98 7.03
CA TYR A 126 -6.76 -4.80 5.71
C TYR A 126 -5.73 -4.24 4.73
N HIS A 127 -5.98 -4.42 3.44
CA HIS A 127 -5.19 -3.81 2.37
C HIS A 127 -6.10 -3.13 1.36
N THR A 128 -5.57 -2.08 0.75
CA THR A 128 -6.28 -1.28 -0.23
C THR A 128 -5.56 -1.21 -1.56
N PHE A 129 -6.31 -0.90 -2.61
CA PHE A 129 -5.80 -0.62 -3.94
C PHE A 129 -6.20 0.80 -4.33
N VAL A 130 -5.21 1.68 -4.52
CA VAL A 130 -5.44 3.06 -4.97
C VAL A 130 -5.84 3.05 -6.45
N THR A 131 -7.07 3.47 -6.72
CA THR A 131 -7.67 3.44 -8.07
C THR A 131 -7.68 4.80 -8.75
N ASN A 132 -7.57 5.89 -7.97
CA ASN A 132 -7.54 7.25 -8.47
C ASN A 132 -6.94 8.21 -7.43
N GLY A 133 -6.63 9.43 -7.83
CA GLY A 133 -6.24 10.50 -6.93
C GLY A 133 -5.41 11.58 -7.61
N PRO A 134 -4.83 12.51 -6.84
CA PRO A 134 -3.78 13.39 -7.33
C PRO A 134 -2.72 12.62 -8.11
N MET A 135 -2.23 13.22 -9.21
CA MET A 135 -1.27 12.65 -10.17
C MET A 135 -1.83 11.58 -11.14
N PHE A 136 -3.01 11.00 -10.90
CA PHE A 136 -3.63 10.09 -11.87
C PHE A 136 -4.15 10.87 -13.09
N GLN A 137 -3.67 10.49 -14.28
CA GLN A 137 -4.15 10.96 -15.58
C GLN A 137 -5.43 10.22 -16.01
N LYS A 138 -5.61 9.00 -15.49
CA LYS A 138 -6.77 8.12 -15.76
C LYS A 138 -7.15 7.36 -14.50
N LYS A 139 -8.44 7.15 -14.28
CA LYS A 139 -8.95 6.35 -13.18
C LYS A 139 -8.97 4.88 -13.53
N ILE A 140 -8.40 4.04 -12.68
CA ILE A 140 -8.52 2.58 -12.78
C ILE A 140 -9.94 2.19 -12.34
N LYS A 141 -10.72 1.59 -13.25
CA LYS A 141 -12.06 1.10 -12.94
C LYS A 141 -12.04 -0.42 -12.91
N ILE A 142 -12.32 -0.99 -11.75
CA ILE A 142 -12.61 -2.43 -11.61
C ILE A 142 -14.00 -2.67 -12.22
N THR A 143 -14.07 -3.35 -13.35
CA THR A 143 -15.32 -3.60 -14.08
C THR A 143 -15.95 -4.93 -13.70
N LYS A 144 -15.15 -5.87 -13.20
CA LYS A 144 -15.60 -7.15 -12.71
C LYS A 144 -14.69 -7.65 -11.61
N SER A 145 -15.29 -8.05 -10.50
CA SER A 145 -14.59 -8.64 -9.36
C SER A 145 -15.50 -9.58 -8.59
N GLN A 146 -14.89 -10.41 -7.75
CA GLN A 146 -15.59 -11.32 -6.87
C GLN A 146 -14.90 -11.37 -5.51
N PRO A 147 -15.64 -11.26 -4.40
CA PRO A 147 -15.06 -11.56 -3.10
C PRO A 147 -14.83 -13.06 -2.94
N ILE A 148 -13.62 -13.42 -2.51
CA ILE A 148 -13.20 -14.79 -2.20
C ILE A 148 -12.58 -14.84 -0.80
N THR A 149 -12.46 -16.03 -0.23
CA THR A 149 -11.78 -16.25 1.06
C THR A 149 -10.56 -17.13 0.85
N ARG A 150 -9.43 -16.73 1.44
CA ARG A 150 -8.21 -17.54 1.49
C ARG A 150 -7.45 -17.23 2.78
N ASP A 151 -6.94 -18.26 3.46
CA ASP A 151 -6.09 -18.11 4.66
C ASP A 151 -6.63 -17.09 5.68
N ASP A 152 -7.89 -17.25 6.09
CA ASP A 152 -8.59 -16.37 7.04
C ASP A 152 -8.74 -14.89 6.61
N HIS A 153 -8.53 -14.58 5.33
CA HIS A 153 -8.74 -13.26 4.75
C HIS A 153 -9.84 -13.28 3.69
N TRP A 154 -10.62 -12.22 3.65
CA TRP A 154 -11.39 -11.82 2.47
C TRP A 154 -10.44 -11.19 1.46
N PHE A 155 -10.64 -11.50 0.18
CA PHE A 155 -9.98 -10.83 -0.93
C PHE A 155 -11.00 -10.41 -1.97
N LEU A 156 -10.80 -9.25 -2.58
CA LEU A 156 -11.51 -8.83 -3.78
C LEU A 156 -10.72 -9.29 -5.01
N ASP A 157 -11.09 -10.45 -5.56
CA ASP A 157 -10.47 -10.97 -6.78
C ASP A 157 -10.87 -10.10 -7.98
N THR A 158 -9.90 -9.43 -8.59
CA THR A 158 -10.12 -8.51 -9.72
C THR A 158 -9.98 -9.27 -11.02
N LEU A 159 -11.09 -9.46 -11.72
CA LEU A 159 -11.16 -10.26 -12.94
C LEU A 159 -10.98 -9.40 -14.20
N GLU A 160 -11.57 -8.20 -14.20
CA GLU A 160 -11.50 -7.27 -15.33
C GLU A 160 -11.38 -5.82 -14.82
N TYR A 161 -10.61 -5.00 -15.52
CA TYR A 161 -10.45 -3.57 -15.25
C TYR A 161 -10.25 -2.77 -16.54
N SER A 162 -10.45 -1.45 -16.45
CA SER A 162 -10.15 -0.50 -17.52
C SER A 162 -9.40 0.73 -16.98
N LEU A 163 -8.58 1.36 -17.82
CA LEU A 163 -7.94 2.66 -17.59
C LEU A 163 -8.70 3.78 -18.30
#